data_AF-A0ABD1LRP7-F1
#
_entry.id   AF-A0ABD1LRP7-F1
#
_cell.length_a   1.000
_cell.length_b   1.000
_cell.length_c   1.000
_cell.angle_alpha   90.00
_cell.angle_beta   90.00
_cell.angle_gamma   90.00
#
_symmetry.space_group_name_H-M   'P 1'
#
loop_
_entity.id
_entity.type
_entity.pdbx_description
1 polymer ?
#
loop_
_entity_poly.entity_id
_entity_poly.type
_entity_poly.pdbx_seq_one_letter_code
_entity_poly.pdbx_strand_id
1 'polypeptide(L)'
;MPGIEMRTDNPIYKNEMQIFTTKIVSMAKESNLFASQGGPIILAQIENEYGNIMVDYGDAGKSYIKWCAQMDLAQNIGLPWIMCQQHDAPQPMINTCNGYYCDQFQPNNPKSPKMFTENWIGWFQKWGQRVPHRSAEDSAFPVARFFQNGGILNNYYMYHGGTNFGRTAGGPYITTSYDYDAPLDEYGNLNQPKWGHLKQLHAAIKLGEKILTNGTRTDKDLGNQVTLTTYTNANGERFCFLSNINNNQDANVDLQQDGKYIVPSWSVTILNGCNKEVFNTAKVNSQTSIMVKKSDDASPKLTWVWIPEKKKDTMQGKGSFKANQLLEQKELTFDVSDYLWYMTSVDINDTSIWSNATLHVNTMGHTIRAYVNGRHVGYKFSQWGGNFTYEKQVSLKEGPNIITLLSATVGLANYGANFDKIKTGIAGGPVQLIGKNNVTIDLSTNIWSYKVGLNGEKRQLYNSQPRIGVSWRTNSSYPIGRPMTWYKAEFKAPSGADPVVVDLQGMGKGQAWVVITQLAKASYDQYNK
;
A
#
# COMPACT_ATOMS: atom_id res chain seq x y z
N MET A 1 0.14 -23.79 7.57
CA MET A 1 1.18 -24.74 8.02
C MET A 1 1.16 -24.75 9.54
N PRO A 2 0.80 -25.87 10.20
CA PRO A 2 0.70 -25.91 11.66
C PRO A 2 2.01 -25.47 12.34
N GLY A 3 1.94 -24.58 13.33
CA GLY A 3 3.12 -24.11 14.08
C GLY A 3 4.01 -23.08 13.37
N ILE A 4 3.61 -22.55 12.21
CA ILE A 4 4.34 -21.45 11.56
C ILE A 4 4.17 -20.15 12.35
N GLU A 5 5.26 -19.40 12.49
CA GLU A 5 5.26 -18.03 13.00
C GLU A 5 6.08 -17.15 12.06
N MET A 6 5.49 -16.07 11.55
CA MET A 6 6.14 -15.22 10.55
C MET A 6 7.19 -14.31 11.18
N ARG A 7 8.28 -14.07 10.43
CA ARG A 7 9.34 -13.09 10.75
C ARG A 7 9.96 -13.28 12.14
N THR A 8 10.20 -14.53 12.51
CA THR A 8 10.86 -14.90 13.77
C THR A 8 11.69 -16.16 13.58
N ASP A 9 12.41 -16.59 14.61
CA ASP A 9 13.24 -17.79 14.60
C ASP A 9 12.38 -19.07 14.67
N ASN A 10 11.61 -19.29 13.62
CA ASN A 10 10.73 -20.42 13.45
C ASN A 10 11.22 -21.27 12.26
N PRO A 11 11.51 -22.58 12.45
CA PRO A 11 12.11 -23.41 11.41
C PRO A 11 11.24 -23.54 10.16
N ILE A 12 9.91 -23.53 10.31
CA ILE A 12 8.97 -23.63 9.19
C ILE A 12 9.05 -22.37 8.33
N TYR A 13 8.92 -21.20 8.96
CA TYR A 13 8.99 -19.92 8.25
C TYR A 13 10.36 -19.70 7.57
N LYS A 14 11.46 -19.99 8.28
CA LYS A 14 12.82 -19.90 7.73
C LYS A 14 13.00 -20.79 6.50
N ASN A 15 12.49 -22.02 6.53
CA ASN A 15 12.56 -22.93 5.39
C ASN A 15 11.79 -22.39 4.17
N GLU A 16 10.55 -21.93 4.34
CA GLU A 16 9.75 -21.36 3.24
C GLU A 16 10.37 -20.07 2.68
N MET A 17 10.86 -19.19 3.55
CA MET A 17 11.59 -17.99 3.16
C MET A 17 12.84 -18.34 2.34
N GLN A 18 13.65 -19.30 2.80
CA GLN A 18 14.84 -19.74 2.08
C GLN A 18 14.50 -20.34 0.71
N ILE A 19 13.45 -21.17 0.61
CA ILE A 19 13.01 -21.76 -0.66
C ILE A 19 12.68 -20.65 -1.66
N PHE A 20 11.89 -19.66 -1.24
CA PHE A 20 11.50 -18.57 -2.12
C PHE A 20 12.69 -17.67 -2.50
N THR A 21 13.51 -17.25 -1.53
CA THR A 21 14.69 -16.42 -1.79
C THR A 21 15.66 -17.13 -2.74
N THR A 22 15.95 -18.42 -2.49
CA THR A 22 16.84 -19.22 -3.35
C THR A 22 16.29 -19.33 -4.77
N LYS A 23 14.97 -19.49 -4.93
CA LYS A 23 14.33 -19.52 -6.25
C LYS A 23 14.53 -18.21 -7.00
N ILE A 24 14.27 -17.07 -6.37
CA ILE A 24 14.43 -15.75 -7.01
C ILE A 24 15.91 -15.49 -7.36
N VAL A 25 16.83 -15.79 -6.45
CA VAL A 25 18.27 -15.66 -6.73
C VAL A 25 18.68 -16.57 -7.88
N SER A 26 18.22 -17.82 -7.93
CA SER A 26 18.56 -18.76 -9.00
C SER A 26 18.06 -18.25 -10.35
N MET A 27 16.80 -17.79 -10.43
CA MET A 27 16.26 -17.19 -11.65
C MET A 27 17.07 -15.98 -12.12
N ALA A 28 17.49 -15.11 -11.19
CA ALA A 28 18.32 -13.95 -11.50
C ALA A 28 19.73 -14.34 -11.99
N LYS A 29 20.34 -15.36 -11.37
CA LYS A 29 21.65 -15.91 -11.80
C LYS A 29 21.58 -16.54 -13.18
N GLU A 30 20.60 -17.41 -13.41
CA GLU A 30 20.39 -18.10 -14.69
C GLU A 30 20.14 -17.11 -15.83
N SER A 31 19.53 -15.96 -15.52
CA SER A 31 19.27 -14.87 -16.46
C SER A 31 20.40 -13.84 -16.54
N ASN A 32 21.54 -14.05 -15.86
CA ASN A 32 22.68 -13.13 -15.78
C ASN A 32 22.30 -11.70 -15.36
N LEU A 33 21.37 -11.56 -14.41
CA LEU A 33 20.85 -10.24 -14.01
C LEU A 33 21.71 -9.54 -12.95
N PHE A 34 22.61 -10.25 -12.26
CA PHE A 34 23.54 -9.62 -11.32
C PHE A 34 24.67 -8.89 -12.04
N ALA A 35 25.08 -7.72 -11.54
CA ALA A 35 26.17 -6.94 -12.12
C ALA A 35 27.51 -7.69 -12.12
N SER A 36 27.72 -8.62 -11.18
CA SER A 36 28.83 -9.57 -11.19
C SER A 36 28.84 -10.50 -12.43
N GLN A 37 27.71 -10.64 -13.11
CA GLN A 37 27.51 -11.37 -14.37
C GLN A 37 27.29 -10.44 -15.58
N GLY A 38 27.45 -9.12 -15.41
CA GLY A 38 27.19 -8.11 -16.44
C GLY A 38 25.75 -7.60 -16.52
N GLY A 39 24.89 -8.00 -15.57
CA GLY A 39 23.49 -7.57 -15.49
C GLY A 39 23.25 -6.27 -14.72
N PRO A 40 21.98 -5.84 -14.60
CA PRO A 40 21.64 -4.54 -13.99
C PRO A 40 21.52 -4.52 -12.46
N ILE A 41 21.43 -5.67 -11.77
CA ILE A 41 21.23 -5.72 -10.32
C ILE A 41 22.56 -5.44 -9.62
N ILE A 42 22.64 -4.35 -8.84
CA ILE A 42 23.87 -3.93 -8.14
C ILE A 42 23.82 -4.14 -6.62
N LEU A 43 22.64 -4.32 -6.06
CA LEU A 43 22.37 -4.50 -4.63
C LEU A 43 21.17 -5.45 -4.48
N ALA A 44 21.11 -6.18 -3.36
CA ALA A 44 19.95 -6.95 -2.97
C ALA A 44 19.60 -6.68 -1.50
N GLN A 45 18.31 -6.68 -1.17
CA GLN A 45 17.84 -6.50 0.20
C GLN A 45 17.24 -7.80 0.71
N ILE A 46 17.53 -8.12 1.98
CA ILE A 46 16.79 -9.13 2.73
C ILE A 46 15.99 -8.48 3.85
N GLU A 47 14.80 -9.03 4.07
CA GLU A 47 13.83 -8.47 5.00
C GLU A 47 13.45 -7.02 4.65
N ASN A 48 12.53 -6.44 5.40
CA ASN A 48 12.14 -5.05 5.21
C ASN A 48 11.74 -4.42 6.53
N GLU A 49 12.49 -3.41 6.96
CA GLU A 49 12.27 -2.65 8.18
C GLU A 49 12.11 -3.52 9.44
N TYR A 50 12.78 -4.67 9.48
CA TYR A 50 12.62 -5.62 10.58
C TYR A 50 13.10 -5.05 11.92
N GLY A 51 14.11 -4.18 11.92
CA GLY A 51 14.59 -3.53 13.14
C GLY A 51 13.52 -2.68 13.85
N ASN A 52 12.50 -2.20 13.12
CA ASN A 52 11.37 -1.46 13.73
C ASN A 52 10.45 -2.34 14.59
N ILE A 53 10.41 -3.65 14.32
CA ILE A 53 9.49 -4.61 14.96
C ILE A 53 10.20 -5.74 15.71
N MET A 54 11.52 -5.85 15.57
CA MET A 54 12.34 -6.92 16.14
C MET A 54 12.18 -7.05 17.66
N VAL A 55 11.98 -5.94 18.38
CA VAL A 55 11.83 -5.95 19.84
C VAL A 55 10.67 -6.82 20.32
N ASP A 56 9.57 -6.86 19.56
CA ASP A 56 8.37 -7.63 19.90
C ASP A 56 8.59 -9.15 19.74
N TYR A 57 9.67 -9.55 19.07
CA TYR A 57 10.09 -10.95 18.90
C TYR A 57 11.22 -11.36 19.85
N GLY A 58 11.73 -10.43 20.68
CA GLY A 58 12.76 -10.71 21.69
C GLY A 58 14.02 -11.34 21.10
N ASP A 59 14.58 -12.35 21.79
CA ASP A 59 15.80 -13.02 21.36
C ASP A 59 15.60 -13.86 20.08
N ALA A 60 14.38 -14.36 19.83
CA ALA A 60 14.07 -15.04 18.58
C ALA A 60 14.21 -14.09 17.38
N GLY A 61 13.83 -12.82 17.52
CA GLY A 61 14.05 -11.83 16.46
C GLY A 61 15.53 -11.59 16.16
N LYS A 62 16.38 -11.53 17.20
CA LYS A 62 17.83 -11.39 17.04
C LYS A 62 18.47 -12.62 16.40
N SER A 63 18.03 -13.82 16.75
CA SER A 63 18.51 -15.05 16.11
C SER A 63 18.06 -15.14 14.65
N TYR A 64 16.82 -14.74 14.37
CA TYR A 64 16.27 -14.70 13.02
C TYR A 64 17.03 -13.74 12.10
N ILE A 65 17.36 -12.53 12.55
CA ILE A 65 18.05 -11.56 11.70
C ILE A 65 19.50 -11.99 11.38
N LYS A 66 20.16 -12.65 12.32
CA LYS A 66 21.47 -13.29 12.09
C LYS A 66 21.37 -14.43 11.08
N TRP A 67 20.32 -15.25 11.18
CA TRP A 67 20.06 -16.32 10.22
C TRP A 67 19.78 -15.75 8.82
N CYS A 68 18.97 -14.70 8.68
CA CYS A 68 18.72 -14.05 7.40
C CYS A 68 20.04 -13.65 6.74
N ALA A 69 20.88 -12.92 7.48
CA ALA A 69 22.16 -12.49 6.97
C ALA A 69 23.06 -13.65 6.51
N GLN A 70 23.14 -14.73 7.29
CA GLN A 70 23.92 -15.92 6.90
C GLN A 70 23.35 -16.63 5.67
N MET A 71 22.02 -16.75 5.58
CA MET A 71 21.33 -17.40 4.48
C MET A 71 21.59 -16.68 3.15
N ASP A 72 21.55 -15.35 3.13
CA ASP A 72 21.77 -14.58 1.90
C ASP A 72 23.22 -14.48 1.48
N LEU A 73 24.16 -14.43 2.43
CA LEU A 73 25.58 -14.52 2.10
C LEU A 73 25.90 -15.88 1.47
N ALA A 74 25.27 -16.96 1.95
CA ALA A 74 25.39 -18.29 1.36
C ALA A 74 24.82 -18.38 -0.06
N GLN A 75 23.91 -17.47 -0.45
CA GLN A 75 23.43 -17.38 -1.84
C GLN A 75 24.55 -16.96 -2.80
N ASN A 76 25.64 -16.34 -2.33
CA ASN A 76 26.83 -15.97 -3.11
C ASN A 76 26.48 -15.29 -4.45
N ILE A 77 25.82 -14.13 -4.38
CA ILE A 77 25.42 -13.34 -5.56
C ILE A 77 26.56 -12.45 -6.10
N GLY A 78 27.67 -12.36 -5.38
CA GLY A 78 28.84 -11.54 -5.76
C GLY A 78 28.62 -10.03 -5.62
N LEU A 79 27.61 -9.60 -4.85
CA LEU A 79 27.23 -8.19 -4.64
C LEU A 79 26.90 -7.92 -3.16
N PRO A 80 26.91 -6.65 -2.71
CA PRO A 80 26.51 -6.30 -1.36
C PRO A 80 25.03 -6.57 -1.10
N TRP A 81 24.75 -6.97 0.13
CA TRP A 81 23.41 -7.10 0.69
C TRP A 81 23.12 -5.97 1.67
N ILE A 82 21.90 -5.45 1.61
CA ILE A 82 21.43 -4.34 2.45
C ILE A 82 20.25 -4.78 3.34
N MET A 83 20.04 -4.05 4.45
CA MET A 83 18.89 -4.22 5.35
C MET A 83 18.39 -2.84 5.79
N CYS A 84 17.18 -2.45 5.35
CA CYS A 84 16.61 -1.15 5.71
C CYS A 84 16.08 -1.13 7.14
N GLN A 85 16.26 0.01 7.83
CA GLN A 85 15.87 0.23 9.24
C GLN A 85 16.35 -0.88 10.20
N GLN A 86 17.52 -1.47 9.93
CA GLN A 86 18.11 -2.51 10.76
C GLN A 86 19.37 -1.98 11.47
N HIS A 87 19.21 -1.34 12.63
CA HIS A 87 20.34 -0.73 13.34
C HIS A 87 21.48 -1.73 13.62
N ASP A 88 21.17 -2.96 14.01
CA ASP A 88 22.14 -4.00 14.35
C ASP A 88 22.38 -5.01 13.21
N ALA A 89 22.23 -4.57 11.95
CA ALA A 89 22.48 -5.41 10.77
C ALA A 89 23.85 -6.13 10.90
N PRO A 90 23.88 -7.49 10.84
CA PRO A 90 25.11 -8.26 10.98
C PRO A 90 26.10 -7.96 9.86
N GLN A 91 27.39 -7.83 10.17
CA GLN A 91 28.41 -7.66 9.12
C GLN A 91 28.48 -8.91 8.22
N PRO A 92 28.69 -8.75 6.89
CA PRO A 92 28.98 -7.52 6.15
C PRO A 92 27.74 -6.81 5.57
N MET A 93 26.53 -7.05 6.10
CA MET A 93 25.32 -6.37 5.63
C MET A 93 25.41 -4.87 5.90
N ILE A 94 24.91 -4.09 4.95
CA ILE A 94 24.86 -2.63 5.03
C ILE A 94 23.47 -2.22 5.52
N ASN A 95 23.39 -1.60 6.70
CA ASN A 95 22.12 -1.02 7.13
C ASN A 95 21.83 0.29 6.39
N THR A 96 20.57 0.51 6.05
CA THR A 96 20.13 1.68 5.29
C THR A 96 18.98 2.39 5.98
N CYS A 97 18.65 3.60 5.50
CA CYS A 97 17.61 4.44 6.07
C CYS A 97 16.42 4.64 5.13
N ASN A 98 15.23 4.70 5.73
CA ASN A 98 13.96 5.01 5.09
C ASN A 98 13.33 6.21 5.81
N GLY A 99 12.57 7.04 5.08
CA GLY A 99 11.88 8.17 5.69
C GLY A 99 11.69 9.35 4.76
N TYR A 100 11.15 10.43 5.32
CA TYR A 100 11.15 11.74 4.65
C TYR A 100 12.54 12.40 4.64
N TYR A 101 13.37 12.10 5.65
CA TYR A 101 14.69 12.67 5.88
C TYR A 101 15.63 11.59 6.46
N CYS A 102 16.76 11.36 5.79
CA CYS A 102 17.84 10.49 6.27
C CYS A 102 19.21 11.17 6.13
N ASP A 103 19.25 12.49 5.98
CA ASP A 103 20.49 13.26 5.81
C ASP A 103 21.39 13.19 7.07
N GLN A 104 20.84 12.87 8.24
CA GLN A 104 21.59 12.64 9.49
C GLN A 104 21.87 11.16 9.79
N PHE A 105 21.35 10.22 8.99
CA PHE A 105 21.60 8.79 9.20
C PHE A 105 23.10 8.47 9.13
N GLN A 106 23.54 7.53 9.97
CA GLN A 106 24.87 6.95 9.92
C GLN A 106 24.76 5.43 9.92
N PRO A 107 25.48 4.72 9.04
CA PRO A 107 25.50 3.27 9.06
C PRO A 107 26.15 2.76 10.35
N ASN A 108 25.80 1.54 10.75
CA ASN A 108 26.26 0.92 11.99
C ASN A 108 27.75 0.51 11.94
N ASN A 109 28.35 0.53 10.75
CA ASN A 109 29.77 0.32 10.53
C ASN A 109 30.34 1.53 9.78
N PRO A 110 31.38 2.20 10.31
CA PRO A 110 31.99 3.37 9.66
C PRO A 110 32.63 3.06 8.29
N LYS A 111 32.84 1.78 7.96
CA LYS A 111 33.32 1.35 6.63
C LYS A 111 32.19 1.11 5.63
N SER A 112 30.93 1.12 6.07
CA SER A 112 29.78 0.94 5.19
C SER A 112 29.39 2.28 4.56
N PRO A 113 28.94 2.27 3.29
CA PRO A 113 28.40 3.46 2.67
C PRO A 113 27.06 3.88 3.30
N LYS A 114 26.81 5.19 3.30
CA LYS A 114 25.53 5.78 3.72
C LYS A 114 24.52 5.71 2.57
N MET A 115 23.44 4.96 2.75
CA MET A 115 22.39 4.72 1.73
C MET A 115 20.98 5.05 2.25
N PHE A 116 20.17 5.67 1.39
CA PHE A 116 18.78 6.06 1.62
C PHE A 116 17.89 5.25 0.67
N THR A 117 17.34 4.15 1.18
CA THR A 117 16.62 3.14 0.39
C THR A 117 15.16 3.50 0.12
N GLU A 118 14.54 4.30 0.98
CA GLU A 118 13.18 4.78 0.74
C GLU A 118 13.01 6.25 1.14
N ASN A 119 13.35 7.16 0.23
CA ASN A 119 12.97 8.56 0.35
C ASN A 119 11.50 8.73 -0.01
N TRP A 120 10.66 8.91 1.00
CA TRP A 120 9.22 9.03 0.85
C TRP A 120 8.84 10.36 0.20
N ILE A 121 8.59 10.37 -1.10
CA ILE A 121 8.28 11.61 -1.86
C ILE A 121 6.82 12.07 -1.74
N GLY A 122 6.07 11.45 -0.84
CA GLY A 122 4.62 11.55 -0.65
C GLY A 122 4.17 10.40 0.26
N TRP A 123 2.95 9.90 0.09
CA TRP A 123 2.41 8.82 0.94
C TRP A 123 1.32 8.02 0.22
N PHE A 124 1.10 6.78 0.64
CA PHE A 124 -0.02 5.98 0.13
C PHE A 124 -1.36 6.54 0.61
N GLN A 125 -2.39 6.43 -0.23
CA GLN A 125 -3.73 6.87 0.11
C GLN A 125 -4.55 5.72 0.71
N LYS A 126 -5.30 6.02 1.78
CA LYS A 126 -6.32 5.10 2.33
C LYS A 126 -7.74 5.51 1.92
N TRP A 127 -8.63 4.54 1.79
CA TRP A 127 -10.07 4.80 1.61
C TRP A 127 -10.58 5.76 2.68
N GLY A 128 -11.35 6.77 2.28
CA GLY A 128 -11.86 7.81 3.18
C GLY A 128 -10.92 9.00 3.43
N GLN A 129 -9.61 8.87 3.17
CA GLN A 129 -8.65 9.97 3.42
C GLN A 129 -8.56 10.96 2.26
N ARG A 130 -7.88 12.10 2.52
CA ARG A 130 -7.45 13.07 1.51
C ARG A 130 -6.25 12.49 0.74
N VAL A 131 -6.02 12.99 -0.47
CA VAL A 131 -4.85 12.64 -1.28
C VAL A 131 -3.62 13.26 -0.60
N PRO A 132 -2.60 12.47 -0.21
CA PRO A 132 -1.36 13.01 0.35
C PRO A 132 -0.57 13.80 -0.69
N HIS A 133 0.18 14.82 -0.25
CA HIS A 133 1.04 15.62 -1.12
C HIS A 133 2.32 16.03 -0.39
N ARG A 134 3.44 16.06 -1.09
CA ARG A 134 4.73 16.59 -0.65
C ARG A 134 5.29 17.47 -1.78
N SER A 135 5.72 18.68 -1.45
CA SER A 135 6.16 19.63 -2.48
C SER A 135 7.46 19.19 -3.18
N ALA A 136 7.74 19.75 -4.35
CA ALA A 136 8.96 19.48 -5.10
C ALA A 136 10.20 19.95 -4.32
N GLU A 137 10.09 21.09 -3.67
CA GLU A 137 11.12 21.74 -2.87
C GLU A 137 11.51 20.86 -1.68
N ASP A 138 10.52 20.40 -0.92
CA ASP A 138 10.73 19.54 0.23
C ASP A 138 11.18 18.13 -0.16
N SER A 139 10.83 17.67 -1.37
CA SER A 139 11.36 16.40 -1.91
C SER A 139 12.83 16.51 -2.31
N ALA A 140 13.26 17.68 -2.81
CA ALA A 140 14.63 17.94 -3.23
C ALA A 140 15.59 18.22 -2.06
N PHE A 141 15.10 18.91 -1.02
CA PHE A 141 15.87 19.29 0.16
C PHE A 141 16.62 18.14 0.86
N PRO A 142 15.96 17.04 1.31
CA PRO A 142 16.62 15.94 2.00
C PRO A 142 17.64 15.24 1.10
N VAL A 143 17.41 15.20 -0.21
CA VAL A 143 18.34 14.59 -1.17
C VAL A 143 19.61 15.42 -1.25
N ALA A 144 19.50 16.73 -1.44
CA ALA A 144 20.65 17.62 -1.48
C ALA A 144 21.45 17.57 -0.17
N ARG A 145 20.78 17.59 0.99
CA ARG A 145 21.44 17.43 2.30
C ARG A 145 22.05 16.05 2.49
N PHE A 146 21.41 15.00 1.97
CA PHE A 146 21.94 13.64 2.06
C PHE A 146 23.28 13.49 1.33
N PHE A 147 23.37 13.99 0.09
CA PHE A 147 24.64 14.01 -0.66
C PHE A 147 25.66 15.00 -0.09
N GLN A 148 25.23 16.17 0.40
CA GLN A 148 26.08 17.08 1.17
C GLN A 148 26.75 16.34 2.33
N ASN A 149 26.01 15.50 3.04
CA ASN A 149 26.48 14.76 4.22
C ASN A 149 27.14 13.40 3.90
N GLY A 150 27.66 13.21 2.69
CA GLY A 150 28.43 12.02 2.29
C GLY A 150 27.57 10.79 1.95
N GLY A 151 26.27 10.98 1.76
CA GLY A 151 25.40 9.93 1.22
C GLY A 151 25.74 9.60 -0.23
N ILE A 152 25.65 8.33 -0.60
CA ILE A 152 26.06 7.87 -1.94
C ILE A 152 24.91 7.30 -2.80
N LEU A 153 23.78 6.98 -2.17
CA LEU A 153 22.61 6.40 -2.84
C LEU A 153 21.33 6.94 -2.23
N ASN A 154 20.46 7.51 -3.07
CA ASN A 154 19.10 7.89 -2.72
C ASN A 154 18.14 7.22 -3.70
N ASN A 155 17.18 6.47 -3.16
CA ASN A 155 16.07 5.88 -3.91
C ASN A 155 14.75 6.57 -3.55
N TYR A 156 13.98 7.00 -4.55
CA TYR A 156 12.66 7.58 -4.32
C TYR A 156 11.62 6.48 -4.14
N TYR A 157 10.97 6.45 -2.99
CA TYR A 157 9.83 5.60 -2.72
C TYR A 157 8.57 6.49 -2.71
N MET A 158 7.80 6.60 -3.79
CA MET A 158 7.95 5.93 -5.09
C MET A 158 8.43 6.88 -6.18
N TYR A 159 9.27 6.42 -7.11
CA TYR A 159 9.51 7.16 -8.36
C TYR A 159 8.32 7.07 -9.32
N HIS A 160 7.69 5.89 -9.38
CA HIS A 160 6.38 5.64 -9.97
C HIS A 160 5.65 4.68 -9.02
N GLY A 161 4.51 5.10 -8.49
CA GLY A 161 3.74 4.27 -7.57
C GLY A 161 2.75 3.34 -8.28
N GLY A 162 2.03 3.86 -9.29
CA GLY A 162 1.12 3.07 -10.12
C GLY A 162 -0.18 2.71 -9.42
N THR A 163 -0.66 1.48 -9.65
CA THR A 163 -2.00 1.04 -9.22
C THR A 163 -1.94 -0.37 -8.61
N ASN A 164 -2.64 -0.56 -7.49
CA ASN A 164 -2.90 -1.85 -6.87
C ASN A 164 -3.98 -2.59 -7.67
N PHE A 165 -3.60 -3.34 -8.70
CA PHE A 165 -4.53 -4.10 -9.54
C PHE A 165 -5.04 -5.38 -8.87
N GLY A 166 -6.26 -5.77 -9.25
CA GLY A 166 -6.94 -6.92 -8.68
C GLY A 166 -7.17 -6.78 -7.18
N ARG A 167 -7.46 -7.90 -6.52
CA ARG A 167 -7.84 -7.91 -5.10
C ARG A 167 -6.73 -8.32 -4.13
N THR A 168 -5.61 -8.84 -4.64
CA THR A 168 -4.46 -9.32 -3.85
C THR A 168 -3.32 -8.30 -3.77
N ALA A 169 -3.56 -7.06 -4.20
CA ALA A 169 -2.61 -5.96 -4.11
C ALA A 169 -3.09 -4.90 -3.11
N GLY A 170 -2.14 -4.27 -2.42
CA GLY A 170 -2.42 -3.27 -1.39
C GLY A 170 -3.04 -3.85 -0.11
N GLY A 171 -3.34 -2.96 0.85
CA GLY A 171 -4.02 -3.29 2.09
C GLY A 171 -3.25 -2.91 3.36
N PRO A 172 -3.91 -2.90 4.53
CA PRO A 172 -5.36 -2.85 4.66
C PRO A 172 -5.85 -1.43 4.34
N TYR A 173 -7.01 -1.30 3.72
CA TYR A 173 -7.64 -0.01 3.40
C TYR A 173 -6.87 0.92 2.45
N ILE A 174 -5.77 0.48 1.87
CA ILE A 174 -5.06 1.23 0.82
C ILE A 174 -5.97 1.32 -0.41
N THR A 175 -5.97 2.47 -1.08
CA THR A 175 -6.73 2.66 -2.30
C THR A 175 -6.19 1.85 -3.47
N THR A 176 -7.01 1.71 -4.50
CA THR A 176 -6.56 1.13 -5.79
C THR A 176 -5.44 1.98 -6.38
N SER A 177 -5.59 3.31 -6.36
CA SER A 177 -4.48 4.20 -6.71
C SER A 177 -3.35 4.06 -5.69
N TYR A 178 -2.12 3.88 -6.20
CA TYR A 178 -0.88 3.95 -5.44
C TYR A 178 0.00 5.09 -5.96
N ASP A 179 -0.60 6.17 -6.47
CA ASP A 179 0.08 7.33 -7.07
C ASP A 179 1.25 7.86 -6.23
N TYR A 180 1.06 7.93 -4.90
CA TYR A 180 2.06 8.34 -3.92
C TYR A 180 2.54 9.79 -4.06
N ASP A 181 1.91 10.62 -4.90
CA ASP A 181 2.42 11.92 -5.34
C ASP A 181 3.81 11.81 -6.01
N ALA A 182 4.03 10.69 -6.70
CA ALA A 182 5.30 10.32 -7.32
C ALA A 182 5.70 11.26 -8.47
N PRO A 183 7.02 11.36 -8.78
CA PRO A 183 7.51 12.06 -9.96
C PRO A 183 6.88 11.58 -11.28
N LEU A 184 6.55 10.28 -11.36
CA LEU A 184 5.65 9.75 -12.38
C LEU A 184 4.31 9.44 -11.72
N ASP A 185 3.23 10.07 -12.18
CA ASP A 185 1.89 9.85 -11.64
C ASP A 185 1.42 8.39 -11.81
N GLU A 186 0.26 8.05 -11.24
CA GLU A 186 -0.35 6.72 -11.36
C GLU A 186 -0.41 6.20 -12.80
N TYR A 187 -0.55 7.10 -13.77
CA TYR A 187 -0.73 6.78 -15.19
C TYR A 187 0.57 6.85 -16.00
N GLY A 188 1.70 7.17 -15.35
CA GLY A 188 3.02 7.27 -15.97
C GLY A 188 3.34 8.64 -16.58
N ASN A 189 2.49 9.66 -16.37
CA ASN A 189 2.79 11.02 -16.81
C ASN A 189 3.82 11.69 -15.90
N LEU A 190 4.52 12.70 -16.42
CA LEU A 190 5.43 13.51 -15.62
C LEU A 190 4.63 14.40 -14.66
N ASN A 191 4.75 14.15 -13.36
CA ASN A 191 4.17 15.01 -12.32
C ASN A 191 5.03 16.27 -12.15
N GLN A 192 4.66 17.34 -12.86
CA GLN A 192 5.38 18.61 -12.78
C GLN A 192 4.77 19.56 -11.74
N PRO A 193 5.61 20.28 -10.96
CA PRO A 193 7.04 20.51 -11.23
C PRO A 193 7.99 19.51 -10.57
N LYS A 194 7.49 18.54 -9.78
CA LYS A 194 8.32 17.63 -8.97
C LYS A 194 9.32 16.86 -9.82
N TRP A 195 8.89 16.21 -10.90
CA TRP A 195 9.78 15.46 -11.78
C TRP A 195 10.90 16.32 -12.36
N GLY A 196 10.56 17.48 -12.92
CA GLY A 196 11.52 18.39 -13.54
C GLY A 196 12.51 18.97 -12.53
N HIS A 197 12.03 19.32 -11.34
CA HIS A 197 12.87 19.84 -10.26
C HIS A 197 13.87 18.80 -9.75
N LEU A 198 13.42 17.56 -9.54
CA LEU A 198 14.31 16.46 -9.14
C LEU A 198 15.31 16.12 -10.25
N LYS A 199 14.90 16.15 -11.53
CA LYS A 199 15.82 15.99 -12.66
C LYS A 199 16.94 17.05 -12.66
N GLN A 200 16.61 18.31 -12.38
CA GLN A 200 17.60 19.39 -12.28
C GLN A 200 18.54 19.18 -11.08
N LEU A 201 18.02 18.74 -9.94
CA LEU A 201 18.83 18.35 -8.79
C LEU A 201 19.82 17.23 -9.15
N HIS A 202 19.37 16.17 -9.83
CA HIS A 202 20.24 15.07 -10.24
C HIS A 202 21.36 15.55 -11.16
N ALA A 203 21.03 16.40 -12.14
CA ALA A 203 22.03 16.99 -13.03
C ALA A 203 23.08 17.80 -12.23
N ALA A 204 22.65 18.59 -11.25
CA ALA A 204 23.56 19.35 -10.39
C ALA A 204 24.48 18.45 -9.54
N ILE A 205 23.95 17.40 -8.92
CA ILE A 205 24.75 16.42 -8.16
C ILE A 205 25.75 15.71 -9.09
N LYS A 206 25.34 15.36 -10.31
CA LYS A 206 26.19 14.69 -11.30
C LYS A 206 27.37 15.55 -11.76
N LEU A 207 27.25 16.88 -11.78
CA LEU A 207 28.40 17.76 -12.01
C LEU A 207 29.50 17.57 -10.96
N GLY A 208 29.12 17.29 -9.71
CA GLY A 208 30.04 17.07 -8.60
C GLY A 208 30.50 15.63 -8.41
N GLU A 209 29.99 14.66 -9.17
CA GLU A 209 30.11 13.21 -8.88
C GLU A 209 31.53 12.78 -8.51
N LYS A 210 32.53 13.09 -9.35
CA LYS A 210 33.93 12.73 -9.11
C LYS A 210 34.51 13.35 -7.83
N ILE A 211 34.13 14.59 -7.52
CA ILE A 211 34.61 15.32 -6.34
C ILE A 211 33.89 14.81 -5.08
N LEU A 212 32.61 14.47 -5.17
CA LEU A 212 31.83 13.91 -4.06
C LEU A 212 32.33 12.51 -3.66
N THR A 213 32.80 11.70 -4.61
CA THR A 213 33.28 10.33 -4.31
C THR A 213 34.74 10.26 -3.88
N ASN A 214 35.58 11.19 -4.34
CA ASN A 214 37.05 11.11 -4.15
C ASN A 214 37.65 12.31 -3.39
N GLY A 215 36.85 13.34 -3.11
CA GLY A 215 37.29 14.56 -2.45
C GLY A 215 37.21 14.50 -0.92
N THR A 216 37.94 15.40 -0.28
CA THR A 216 37.88 15.62 1.17
C THR A 216 36.77 16.60 1.50
N ARG A 217 35.86 16.20 2.41
CA ARG A 217 34.78 17.04 2.93
C ARG A 217 35.27 17.92 4.09
N THR A 218 34.91 19.19 4.07
CA THR A 218 35.03 20.12 5.20
C THR A 218 33.71 20.87 5.39
N ASP A 219 33.33 21.08 6.65
CA ASP A 219 32.12 21.82 7.01
C ASP A 219 32.49 23.09 7.78
N LYS A 220 31.78 24.18 7.50
CA LYS A 220 31.88 25.45 8.21
C LYS A 220 30.48 25.92 8.59
N ASP A 221 30.24 26.06 9.89
CA ASP A 221 29.05 26.72 10.41
C ASP A 221 29.16 28.23 10.13
N LEU A 222 28.15 28.79 9.47
CA LEU A 222 28.06 30.21 9.14
C LEU A 222 27.09 30.95 10.08
N GLY A 223 26.57 30.27 11.10
CA GLY A 223 25.57 30.80 12.03
C GLY A 223 24.16 30.74 11.47
N ASN A 224 23.17 31.00 12.34
CA ASN A 224 21.74 30.97 12.01
C ASN A 224 21.29 29.71 11.27
N GLN A 225 21.84 28.55 11.63
CA GLN A 225 21.51 27.25 11.02
C GLN A 225 21.91 27.14 9.54
N VAL A 226 22.92 27.90 9.12
CA VAL A 226 23.49 27.86 7.78
C VAL A 226 24.84 27.14 7.83
N THR A 227 25.02 26.15 6.97
CA THR A 227 26.29 25.40 6.87
C THR A 227 26.82 25.45 5.45
N LEU A 228 28.10 25.79 5.31
CA LEU A 228 28.88 25.60 4.09
C LEU A 228 29.61 24.26 4.18
N THR A 229 29.29 23.34 3.28
CA THR A 229 30.05 22.11 3.09
C THR A 229 30.84 22.21 1.80
N THR A 230 32.14 21.96 1.87
CA THR A 230 33.07 21.99 0.72
C THR A 230 33.67 20.62 0.52
N TYR A 231 33.56 20.07 -0.69
CA TYR A 231 34.36 18.93 -1.13
C TYR A 231 35.51 19.43 -2.00
N THR A 232 36.73 19.00 -1.71
CA THR A 232 37.93 19.39 -2.46
C THR A 232 38.70 18.16 -2.91
N ASN A 233 39.03 18.05 -4.19
CA ASN A 233 39.86 16.94 -4.69
C ASN A 233 41.36 17.25 -4.61
N ALA A 234 42.20 16.26 -4.95
CA ALA A 234 43.66 16.40 -4.92
C ALA A 234 44.21 17.52 -5.85
N ASN A 235 43.45 17.93 -6.86
CA ASN A 235 43.81 18.99 -7.80
C ASN A 235 43.37 20.39 -7.31
N GLY A 236 42.72 20.48 -6.14
CA GLY A 236 42.19 21.72 -5.60
C GLY A 236 40.84 22.16 -6.20
N GLU A 237 40.22 21.34 -7.06
CA GLU A 237 38.86 21.61 -7.55
C GLU A 237 37.85 21.43 -6.41
N ARG A 238 36.85 22.31 -6.37
CA ARG A 238 35.89 22.36 -5.27
C ARG A 238 34.44 22.20 -5.73
N PHE A 239 33.62 21.61 -4.87
CA PHE A 239 32.17 21.52 -5.03
C PHE A 239 31.51 21.79 -3.68
N CYS A 240 30.58 22.76 -3.63
CA CYS A 240 30.04 23.23 -2.37
C CYS A 240 28.52 23.08 -2.26
N PHE A 241 28.06 22.92 -1.02
CA PHE A 241 26.66 23.05 -0.62
C PHE A 241 26.54 24.14 0.43
N LEU A 242 25.55 25.01 0.27
CA LEU A 242 25.09 25.91 1.33
C LEU A 242 23.71 25.44 1.78
N SER A 243 23.62 24.82 2.95
CA SER A 243 22.34 24.40 3.52
C SER A 243 21.86 25.41 4.54
N ASN A 244 20.62 25.87 4.38
CA ASN A 244 19.88 26.65 5.36
C ASN A 244 18.74 25.79 5.92
N ILE A 245 18.87 25.33 7.17
CA ILE A 245 17.83 24.53 7.84
C ILE A 245 16.89 25.40 8.70
N ASN A 246 17.07 26.73 8.70
CA ASN A 246 16.09 27.64 9.25
C ASN A 246 14.83 27.55 8.39
N ASN A 247 13.68 27.32 9.01
CA ASN A 247 12.41 27.14 8.31
C ASN A 247 11.72 28.45 7.93
N ASN A 248 12.14 29.58 8.50
CA ASN A 248 11.39 30.84 8.43
C ASN A 248 12.22 32.04 7.95
N GLN A 249 13.53 31.89 7.75
CA GLN A 249 14.41 33.00 7.37
C GLN A 249 15.40 32.61 6.27
N ASP A 250 15.48 33.46 5.25
CA ASP A 250 16.52 33.41 4.23
C ASP A 250 17.86 33.86 4.81
N ALA A 251 18.94 33.32 4.27
CA ALA A 251 20.30 33.69 4.65
C ALA A 251 21.02 34.43 3.51
N ASN A 252 21.69 35.53 3.86
CA ASN A 252 22.62 36.22 2.98
C ASN A 252 24.04 35.75 3.32
N VAL A 253 24.65 34.94 2.46
CA VAL A 253 25.98 34.37 2.66
C VAL A 253 26.99 35.08 1.78
N ASP A 254 28.06 35.61 2.39
CA ASP A 254 29.20 36.20 1.70
C ASP A 254 30.40 35.25 1.76
N LEU A 255 30.75 34.62 0.64
CA LEU A 255 31.90 33.73 0.50
C LEU A 255 33.14 34.47 -0.03
N GLN A 256 33.20 35.79 0.14
CA GLN A 256 34.32 36.64 -0.28
C GLN A 256 34.56 36.54 -1.80
N GLN A 257 35.73 36.08 -2.23
CA GLN A 257 36.07 35.91 -3.65
C GLN A 257 35.14 34.94 -4.40
N ASP A 258 34.46 34.03 -3.68
CA ASP A 258 33.57 33.05 -4.27
C ASP A 258 32.13 33.58 -4.48
N GLY A 259 31.86 34.83 -4.09
CA GLY A 259 30.61 35.54 -4.35
C GLY A 259 29.63 35.56 -3.17
N LYS A 260 28.46 36.17 -3.41
CA LYS A 260 27.38 36.36 -2.43
C LYS A 260 26.14 35.61 -2.87
N TYR A 261 25.51 34.90 -1.95
CA TYR A 261 24.38 34.02 -2.22
C TYR A 261 23.25 34.29 -1.25
N ILE A 262 22.03 34.35 -1.80
CA ILE A 262 20.81 34.24 -1.02
C ILE A 262 20.45 32.76 -0.96
N VAL A 263 20.39 32.22 0.24
CA VAL A 263 20.00 30.83 0.52
C VAL A 263 18.63 30.87 1.19
N PRO A 264 17.53 30.60 0.45
CA PRO A 264 16.19 30.60 0.99
C PRO A 264 16.04 29.73 2.25
N SER A 265 15.05 30.03 3.08
CA SER A 265 14.69 29.15 4.20
C SER A 265 14.42 27.73 3.72
N TRP A 266 14.78 26.73 4.54
CA TRP A 266 14.59 25.31 4.24
C TRP A 266 15.11 24.90 2.86
N SER A 267 16.32 25.33 2.50
CA SER A 267 16.89 25.08 1.18
C SER A 267 18.37 24.69 1.19
N VAL A 268 18.81 24.07 0.11
CA VAL A 268 20.23 23.81 -0.18
C VAL A 268 20.58 24.42 -1.53
N THR A 269 21.57 25.31 -1.55
CA THR A 269 22.21 25.80 -2.77
C THR A 269 23.41 24.94 -3.11
N ILE A 270 23.49 24.44 -4.34
CA ILE A 270 24.61 23.66 -4.88
C ILE A 270 25.47 24.57 -5.76
N LEU A 271 26.77 24.63 -5.46
CA LEU A 271 27.73 25.49 -6.14
C LEU A 271 28.82 24.66 -6.84
N ASN A 272 28.88 24.73 -8.16
CA ASN A 272 30.02 24.17 -8.91
C ASN A 272 31.22 25.13 -8.80
N GLY A 273 32.42 24.61 -8.51
CA GLY A 273 33.60 25.44 -8.24
C GLY A 273 33.51 26.27 -6.95
N CYS A 274 32.46 26.06 -6.15
CA CYS A 274 32.07 26.90 -5.01
C CYS A 274 31.76 28.37 -5.34
N ASN A 275 31.67 28.74 -6.62
CA ASN A 275 31.47 30.11 -7.08
C ASN A 275 30.35 30.28 -8.13
N LYS A 276 29.69 29.18 -8.52
CA LYS A 276 28.58 29.21 -9.48
C LYS A 276 27.41 28.38 -8.97
N GLU A 277 26.32 29.04 -8.64
CA GLU A 277 25.05 28.36 -8.34
C GLU A 277 24.56 27.58 -9.56
N VAL A 278 24.41 26.27 -9.38
CA VAL A 278 23.88 25.37 -10.41
C VAL A 278 22.48 24.87 -10.08
N PHE A 279 22.09 24.91 -8.80
CA PHE A 279 20.77 24.51 -8.33
C PHE A 279 20.49 25.04 -6.92
N ASN A 280 19.23 25.34 -6.61
CA ASN A 280 18.75 25.51 -5.24
C ASN A 280 17.43 24.77 -5.05
N THR A 281 17.28 24.05 -3.94
CA THR A 281 16.11 23.18 -3.71
C THR A 281 14.79 23.94 -3.58
N ALA A 282 14.79 25.23 -3.25
CA ALA A 282 13.59 26.07 -3.15
C ALA A 282 13.33 26.93 -4.41
N LYS A 283 14.24 26.97 -5.39
CA LYS A 283 14.08 27.73 -6.64
C LYS A 283 13.59 26.83 -7.76
N VAL A 284 12.27 26.62 -7.84
CA VAL A 284 11.64 25.74 -8.84
C VAL A 284 11.53 26.43 -10.20
N ASN A 285 12.26 25.93 -11.19
CA ASN A 285 12.25 26.46 -12.57
C ASN A 285 11.46 25.61 -13.56
N SER A 286 10.89 24.48 -13.11
CA SER A 286 10.09 23.60 -13.97
C SER A 286 8.65 24.11 -14.05
N GLN A 287 8.06 24.10 -15.24
CA GLN A 287 6.67 24.51 -15.43
C GLN A 287 5.71 23.50 -14.78
N THR A 288 4.77 23.97 -13.97
CA THR A 288 3.71 23.15 -13.37
C THR A 288 2.73 22.65 -14.43
N SER A 289 2.33 21.38 -14.34
CA SER A 289 1.28 20.78 -15.17
C SER A 289 0.13 20.30 -14.29
N ILE A 290 -1.11 20.45 -14.75
CA ILE A 290 -2.29 19.90 -14.08
C ILE A 290 -2.92 18.89 -15.03
N MET A 291 -2.91 17.62 -14.62
CA MET A 291 -3.58 16.56 -15.37
C MET A 291 -5.09 16.66 -15.18
N VAL A 292 -5.84 16.59 -16.28
CA VAL A 292 -7.30 16.68 -16.27
C VAL A 292 -7.91 15.43 -16.88
N LYS A 293 -8.96 14.91 -16.23
CA LYS A 293 -9.76 13.81 -16.77
C LYS A 293 -10.86 14.40 -17.63
N LYS A 294 -10.95 13.99 -18.90
CA LYS A 294 -11.99 14.43 -19.84
C LYS A 294 -12.82 13.23 -20.28
N SER A 295 -14.12 13.46 -20.47
CA SER A 295 -15.01 12.49 -21.08
C SER A 295 -14.60 12.23 -22.53
N ASP A 296 -14.65 10.97 -22.95
CA ASP A 296 -14.53 10.61 -24.37
C ASP A 296 -15.89 10.79 -25.05
N ASP A 297 -16.20 12.04 -25.41
CA ASP A 297 -17.49 12.42 -26.02
C ASP A 297 -17.66 11.87 -27.45
N ALA A 298 -16.59 11.39 -28.08
CA ALA A 298 -16.63 10.76 -29.39
C ALA A 298 -17.15 9.31 -29.33
N SER A 299 -16.99 8.65 -28.18
CA SER A 299 -17.47 7.28 -27.97
C SER A 299 -18.96 7.23 -27.63
N PRO A 300 -19.71 6.22 -28.12
CA PRO A 300 -21.09 6.00 -27.70
C PRO A 300 -21.18 5.78 -26.18
N LYS A 301 -22.24 6.30 -25.56
CA LYS A 301 -22.52 6.02 -24.15
C LYS A 301 -22.64 4.51 -23.91
N LEU A 302 -22.08 4.05 -22.80
CA LEU A 302 -22.12 2.64 -22.40
C LEU A 302 -23.57 2.17 -22.26
N THR A 303 -23.89 1.07 -22.96
CA THR A 303 -25.15 0.34 -22.76
C THR A 303 -24.89 -0.77 -21.75
N TRP A 304 -25.55 -0.68 -20.60
CA TRP A 304 -25.34 -1.62 -19.51
C TRP A 304 -26.33 -2.77 -19.57
N VAL A 305 -25.89 -3.94 -19.15
CA VAL A 305 -26.74 -5.07 -18.78
C VAL A 305 -26.44 -5.44 -17.34
N TRP A 306 -27.41 -6.03 -16.64
CA TRP A 306 -27.25 -6.30 -15.22
C TRP A 306 -27.88 -7.61 -14.78
N ILE A 307 -27.41 -8.15 -13.65
CA ILE A 307 -28.02 -9.29 -12.97
C ILE A 307 -27.85 -9.12 -11.46
N PRO A 308 -28.89 -9.36 -10.64
CA PRO A 308 -28.72 -9.33 -9.20
C PRO A 308 -27.91 -10.56 -8.76
N GLU A 309 -27.07 -10.38 -7.74
CA GLU A 309 -26.35 -11.47 -7.11
C GLU A 309 -27.34 -12.54 -6.63
N LYS A 310 -27.12 -13.78 -7.07
CA LYS A 310 -27.95 -14.91 -6.66
C LYS A 310 -27.63 -15.23 -5.21
N LYS A 311 -28.55 -14.96 -4.30
CA LYS A 311 -28.38 -15.17 -2.85
C LYS A 311 -29.39 -16.13 -2.22
N LYS A 312 -30.12 -16.92 -3.02
CA LYS A 312 -31.21 -17.79 -2.53
C LYS A 312 -30.72 -18.79 -1.48
N ASP A 313 -29.55 -19.37 -1.72
CA ASP A 313 -28.85 -20.26 -0.81
C ASP A 313 -28.51 -19.58 0.52
N THR A 314 -27.80 -18.45 0.48
CA THR A 314 -27.36 -17.76 1.69
C THR A 314 -28.54 -17.20 2.50
N MET A 315 -29.58 -16.70 1.84
CA MET A 315 -30.80 -16.25 2.52
C MET A 315 -31.60 -17.40 3.15
N GLN A 316 -31.34 -18.65 2.77
CA GLN A 316 -31.90 -19.86 3.41
C GLN A 316 -30.94 -20.46 4.45
N GLY A 317 -29.86 -19.75 4.81
CA GLY A 317 -28.85 -20.25 5.75
C GLY A 317 -28.04 -21.44 5.23
N LYS A 318 -27.97 -21.62 3.90
CA LYS A 318 -27.24 -22.74 3.27
C LYS A 318 -25.83 -22.30 2.88
N GLY A 319 -24.86 -22.75 3.65
CA GLY A 319 -23.43 -22.64 3.35
C GLY A 319 -22.79 -23.97 2.91
N SER A 320 -21.47 -23.93 2.71
CA SER A 320 -20.65 -25.08 2.33
C SER A 320 -20.29 -25.98 3.52
N PHE A 321 -20.21 -25.41 4.72
CA PHE A 321 -19.92 -26.13 5.97
C PHE A 321 -20.54 -25.42 7.18
N LYS A 322 -20.43 -26.02 8.38
CA LYS A 322 -20.98 -25.50 9.63
C LYS A 322 -19.98 -25.64 10.79
N ALA A 323 -20.08 -24.77 11.79
CA ALA A 323 -19.36 -24.86 13.05
C ALA A 323 -20.20 -24.27 14.19
N ASN A 324 -19.95 -24.70 15.42
CA ASN A 324 -20.61 -24.23 16.66
C ASN A 324 -19.88 -23.03 17.30
N GLN A 325 -19.20 -22.22 16.49
CA GLN A 325 -18.43 -21.06 16.92
C GLN A 325 -18.25 -20.08 15.77
N LEU A 326 -17.95 -18.82 16.08
CA LEU A 326 -17.58 -17.79 15.12
C LEU A 326 -16.13 -17.96 14.63
N LEU A 327 -15.97 -18.41 13.38
CA LEU A 327 -14.67 -18.61 12.74
C LEU A 327 -14.10 -17.34 12.09
N GLU A 328 -12.77 -17.23 12.07
CA GLU A 328 -12.03 -16.10 11.52
C GLU A 328 -12.03 -16.09 9.99
N GLN A 329 -12.15 -14.91 9.38
CA GLN A 329 -12.41 -14.81 7.95
C GLN A 329 -11.20 -15.17 7.07
N LYS A 330 -9.99 -14.73 7.42
CA LYS A 330 -8.78 -15.01 6.65
C LYS A 330 -8.47 -16.51 6.62
N GLU A 331 -8.62 -17.21 7.74
CA GLU A 331 -8.46 -18.66 7.87
C GLU A 331 -9.46 -19.43 7.00
N LEU A 332 -10.72 -18.99 6.93
CA LEU A 332 -11.74 -19.68 6.15
C LEU A 332 -11.68 -19.40 4.66
N THR A 333 -11.36 -18.16 4.30
CA THR A 333 -11.34 -17.73 2.90
C THR A 333 -10.03 -18.07 2.23
N PHE A 334 -8.93 -18.24 2.97
CA PHE A 334 -7.58 -18.28 2.42
C PHE A 334 -7.31 -17.10 1.45
N ASP A 335 -7.97 -15.96 1.71
CA ASP A 335 -7.97 -14.76 0.86
C ASP A 335 -8.40 -14.98 -0.62
N VAL A 336 -9.06 -16.10 -0.94
CA VAL A 336 -9.52 -16.36 -2.34
C VAL A 336 -10.73 -15.51 -2.75
N SER A 337 -11.37 -14.85 -1.78
CA SER A 337 -12.42 -13.85 -1.99
C SER A 337 -12.43 -12.89 -0.80
N ASP A 338 -12.80 -11.63 -1.06
CA ASP A 338 -13.02 -10.65 0.00
C ASP A 338 -14.23 -10.99 0.88
N TYR A 339 -15.13 -11.87 0.41
CA TYR A 339 -16.45 -12.06 0.99
C TYR A 339 -16.59 -13.36 1.77
N LEU A 340 -17.13 -13.27 2.99
CA LEU A 340 -17.52 -14.43 3.79
C LEU A 340 -18.93 -14.26 4.36
N TRP A 341 -19.79 -15.23 4.10
CA TRP A 341 -21.12 -15.31 4.67
C TRP A 341 -21.11 -16.11 5.98
N TYR A 342 -21.67 -15.51 7.03
CA TYR A 342 -21.95 -16.10 8.34
C TYR A 342 -23.46 -16.21 8.50
N MET A 343 -24.00 -17.41 8.69
CA MET A 343 -25.44 -17.64 8.78
C MET A 343 -25.81 -18.48 9.99
N THR A 344 -26.79 -18.07 10.78
CA THR A 344 -27.32 -18.89 11.88
C THR A 344 -28.84 -18.82 11.92
N SER A 345 -29.46 -19.82 12.56
CA SER A 345 -30.89 -19.78 12.92
C SER A 345 -31.03 -19.49 14.42
N VAL A 346 -32.14 -18.88 14.79
CA VAL A 346 -32.59 -18.70 16.18
C VAL A 346 -34.10 -18.83 16.23
N ASP A 347 -34.62 -19.64 17.14
CA ASP A 347 -36.05 -19.79 17.37
C ASP A 347 -36.52 -18.77 18.42
N ILE A 348 -37.61 -18.07 18.10
CA ILE A 348 -38.19 -17.03 18.96
C ILE A 348 -39.58 -17.47 19.39
N ASN A 349 -39.76 -17.69 20.70
CA ASN A 349 -41.01 -18.21 21.26
C ASN A 349 -41.91 -17.10 21.86
N ASP A 350 -41.36 -15.92 22.17
CA ASP A 350 -42.12 -14.81 22.75
C ASP A 350 -41.82 -13.48 22.05
N THR A 351 -42.61 -13.16 21.02
CA THR A 351 -42.44 -11.92 20.27
C THR A 351 -42.71 -10.65 21.10
N SER A 352 -43.25 -10.73 22.31
CA SER A 352 -43.49 -9.55 23.16
C SER A 352 -42.17 -8.89 23.59
N ILE A 353 -41.16 -9.70 23.94
CA ILE A 353 -39.79 -9.30 24.30
C ILE A 353 -39.01 -8.83 23.06
N TRP A 354 -39.23 -9.51 21.93
CA TRP A 354 -38.45 -9.34 20.70
C TRP A 354 -39.08 -8.36 19.69
N SER A 355 -40.20 -7.75 20.04
CA SER A 355 -40.78 -6.64 19.28
C SER A 355 -39.83 -5.44 19.36
N ASN A 356 -39.12 -5.18 18.25
CA ASN A 356 -38.02 -4.20 18.13
C ASN A 356 -36.70 -4.68 18.76
N ALA A 357 -36.26 -5.89 18.40
CA ALA A 357 -34.96 -6.42 18.80
C ALA A 357 -33.81 -5.73 18.08
N THR A 358 -32.68 -5.54 18.75
CA THR A 358 -31.44 -5.03 18.17
C THR A 358 -30.51 -6.19 17.85
N LEU A 359 -30.05 -6.28 16.61
CA LEU A 359 -28.93 -7.14 16.23
C LEU A 359 -27.63 -6.41 16.53
N HIS A 360 -26.85 -6.92 17.48
CA HIS A 360 -25.54 -6.43 17.89
C HIS A 360 -24.46 -7.38 17.38
N VAL A 361 -23.46 -6.86 16.67
CA VAL A 361 -22.36 -7.66 16.11
C VAL A 361 -21.04 -6.93 16.28
N ASN A 362 -20.11 -7.53 17.02
CA ASN A 362 -18.71 -7.10 17.01
C ASN A 362 -17.97 -7.73 15.84
N THR A 363 -17.20 -6.90 15.13
CA THR A 363 -16.40 -7.33 13.98
C THR A 363 -14.99 -6.77 14.08
N MET A 364 -14.02 -7.57 13.66
CA MET A 364 -12.62 -7.17 13.47
C MET A 364 -12.41 -6.48 12.12
N GLY A 365 -13.48 -5.93 11.54
CA GLY A 365 -13.47 -5.31 10.24
C GLY A 365 -13.64 -6.29 9.08
N HIS A 366 -13.76 -5.81 7.85
CA HIS A 366 -13.68 -4.39 7.48
C HIS A 366 -15.05 -3.80 7.17
N THR A 367 -15.94 -4.62 6.64
CA THR A 367 -17.32 -4.24 6.35
C THR A 367 -18.27 -5.35 6.76
N ILE A 368 -19.51 -4.98 7.09
CA ILE A 368 -20.59 -5.93 7.37
C ILE A 368 -21.89 -5.47 6.72
N ARG A 369 -22.64 -6.44 6.19
CA ARG A 369 -24.02 -6.26 5.72
C ARG A 369 -24.89 -7.36 6.31
N ALA A 370 -25.99 -6.97 6.95
CA ALA A 370 -26.88 -7.91 7.62
C ALA A 370 -28.21 -8.09 6.88
N TYR A 371 -28.70 -9.32 6.92
CA TYR A 371 -30.02 -9.74 6.48
C TYR A 371 -30.69 -10.57 7.57
N VAL A 372 -31.99 -10.39 7.75
CA VAL A 372 -32.82 -11.19 8.65
C VAL A 372 -34.02 -11.70 7.87
N ASN A 373 -34.25 -13.01 7.89
CA ASN A 373 -35.31 -13.67 7.12
C ASN A 373 -35.31 -13.28 5.62
N GLY A 374 -34.11 -13.17 5.05
CA GLY A 374 -33.89 -12.79 3.65
C GLY A 374 -34.02 -11.30 3.32
N ARG A 375 -34.47 -10.47 4.28
CA ARG A 375 -34.63 -9.01 4.12
C ARG A 375 -33.37 -8.29 4.55
N HIS A 376 -32.96 -7.28 3.80
CA HIS A 376 -31.80 -6.45 4.13
C HIS A 376 -32.12 -5.54 5.32
N VAL A 377 -31.25 -5.55 6.33
CA VAL A 377 -31.41 -4.76 7.56
C VAL A 377 -30.55 -3.50 7.50
N GLY A 378 -29.30 -3.63 7.06
CA GLY A 378 -28.38 -2.51 6.96
C GLY A 378 -26.95 -2.97 6.71
N TYR A 379 -26.05 -1.99 6.64
CA TYR A 379 -24.63 -2.19 6.48
C TYR A 379 -23.86 -1.19 7.36
N LYS A 380 -22.60 -1.52 7.65
CA LYS A 380 -21.62 -0.62 8.27
C LYS A 380 -20.22 -1.03 7.81
N PHE A 381 -19.30 -0.08 7.79
CA PHE A 381 -17.90 -0.32 7.48
C PHE A 381 -17.02 0.47 8.45
N SER A 382 -15.80 0.01 8.62
CA SER A 382 -14.80 0.73 9.41
C SER A 382 -14.32 1.95 8.64
N GLN A 383 -14.21 3.10 9.30
CA GLN A 383 -13.69 4.31 8.67
C GLN A 383 -12.17 4.19 8.36
N TRP A 384 -11.44 3.39 9.15
CA TRP A 384 -9.97 3.29 9.09
C TRP A 384 -9.44 1.84 9.06
N GLY A 385 -10.31 0.87 8.78
CA GLY A 385 -9.95 -0.55 8.76
C GLY A 385 -9.77 -1.22 10.12
N GLY A 386 -10.09 -0.53 11.21
CA GLY A 386 -10.14 -1.12 12.55
C GLY A 386 -11.43 -1.91 12.84
N ASN A 387 -11.48 -2.49 14.03
CA ASN A 387 -12.67 -3.13 14.58
C ASN A 387 -13.84 -2.14 14.76
N PHE A 388 -15.06 -2.65 14.79
CA PHE A 388 -16.24 -1.85 15.11
C PHE A 388 -17.42 -2.73 15.54
N THR A 389 -18.42 -2.08 16.15
CA THR A 389 -19.71 -2.71 16.49
C THR A 389 -20.77 -2.30 15.47
N TYR A 390 -21.53 -3.26 14.96
CA TYR A 390 -22.72 -3.04 14.14
C TYR A 390 -23.97 -3.27 14.99
N GLU A 391 -24.86 -2.28 15.00
CA GLU A 391 -26.15 -2.36 15.69
C GLU A 391 -27.27 -1.86 14.77
N LYS A 392 -28.30 -2.68 14.59
CA LYS A 392 -29.53 -2.29 13.89
C LYS A 392 -30.75 -2.98 14.48
N GLN A 393 -31.87 -2.26 14.46
CA GLN A 393 -33.18 -2.83 14.77
C GLN A 393 -33.56 -3.86 13.71
N VAL A 394 -34.11 -5.00 14.16
CA VAL A 394 -34.52 -6.13 13.32
C VAL A 394 -35.93 -6.58 13.67
N SER A 395 -36.66 -7.02 12.66
CA SER A 395 -37.98 -7.64 12.83
C SER A 395 -37.84 -9.15 12.87
N LEU A 396 -38.21 -9.74 14.00
CA LEU A 396 -38.23 -11.19 14.22
C LEU A 396 -39.68 -11.69 14.18
N LYS A 397 -39.87 -12.91 13.72
CA LYS A 397 -41.17 -13.62 13.74
C LYS A 397 -41.15 -14.72 14.81
N GLU A 398 -42.31 -15.19 15.22
CA GLU A 398 -42.41 -16.40 16.03
C GLU A 398 -41.84 -17.61 15.27
N GLY A 399 -41.15 -18.49 15.98
CA GLY A 399 -40.42 -19.63 15.43
C GLY A 399 -39.07 -19.26 14.81
N PRO A 400 -38.64 -19.96 13.73
CA PRO A 400 -37.26 -19.87 13.26
C PRO A 400 -36.99 -18.59 12.47
N ASN A 401 -35.93 -17.88 12.88
CA ASN A 401 -35.41 -16.69 12.24
C ASN A 401 -33.98 -16.94 11.73
N ILE A 402 -33.74 -16.64 10.45
CA ILE A 402 -32.42 -16.77 9.85
C ILE A 402 -31.71 -15.43 9.88
N ILE A 403 -30.57 -15.38 10.57
CA ILE A 403 -29.64 -14.26 10.57
C ILE A 403 -28.55 -14.56 9.55
N THR A 404 -28.29 -13.61 8.64
CA THR A 404 -27.24 -13.75 7.62
C THR A 404 -26.39 -12.50 7.58
N LEU A 405 -25.11 -12.63 7.85
CA LEU A 405 -24.13 -11.57 7.90
C LEU A 405 -23.12 -11.80 6.77
N LEU A 406 -22.97 -10.82 5.88
CA LEU A 406 -21.92 -10.79 4.88
C LEU A 406 -20.81 -9.89 5.42
N SER A 407 -19.67 -10.49 5.76
CA SER A 407 -18.46 -9.74 6.06
C SER A 407 -17.59 -9.61 4.80
N ALA A 408 -16.90 -8.48 4.66
CA ALA A 408 -15.91 -8.34 3.61
C ALA A 408 -14.63 -7.65 4.07
N THR A 409 -13.48 -8.16 3.63
CA THR A 409 -12.15 -7.54 3.78
C THR A 409 -11.93 -6.45 2.72
N VAL A 410 -10.89 -5.63 2.93
CA VAL A 410 -10.48 -4.51 2.08
C VAL A 410 -8.95 -4.47 2.18
N GLY A 411 -8.33 -5.50 1.60
CA GLY A 411 -6.93 -5.87 1.87
C GLY A 411 -6.72 -6.46 3.27
N LEU A 412 -5.52 -6.99 3.50
CA LEU A 412 -5.08 -7.56 4.79
C LEU A 412 -4.00 -6.69 5.42
N ALA A 413 -3.75 -6.87 6.72
CA ALA A 413 -2.65 -6.20 7.41
C ALA A 413 -1.30 -6.54 6.78
N ASN A 414 -0.40 -5.56 6.68
CA ASN A 414 0.88 -5.67 5.98
C ASN A 414 2.09 -5.11 6.74
N TYR A 415 1.90 -4.57 7.95
CA TYR A 415 2.97 -3.98 8.76
C TYR A 415 2.68 -4.12 10.26
N GLY A 416 3.74 -4.13 11.07
CA GLY A 416 3.71 -4.27 12.53
C GLY A 416 4.15 -5.67 13.00
N ALA A 417 4.53 -5.83 14.26
CA ALA A 417 4.81 -7.15 14.79
C ALA A 417 3.52 -8.00 14.84
N ASN A 418 3.65 -9.28 14.51
CA ASN A 418 2.53 -10.23 14.49
C ASN A 418 1.35 -9.77 13.61
N PHE A 419 1.59 -8.97 12.56
CA PHE A 419 0.52 -8.47 11.69
C PHE A 419 -0.26 -9.62 11.03
N ASP A 420 0.40 -10.74 10.80
CA ASP A 420 -0.16 -11.99 10.28
C ASP A 420 -1.20 -12.61 11.24
N LYS A 421 -1.11 -12.31 12.54
CA LYS A 421 -2.06 -12.78 13.57
C LYS A 421 -3.28 -11.85 13.71
N ILE A 422 -3.29 -10.70 13.04
CA ILE A 422 -4.46 -9.78 13.05
C ILE A 422 -5.66 -10.49 12.41
N LYS A 423 -6.71 -10.64 13.21
CA LYS A 423 -7.97 -11.30 12.82
C LYS A 423 -8.84 -10.38 11.99
N THR A 424 -9.69 -10.95 11.15
CA THR A 424 -10.66 -10.28 10.30
C THR A 424 -12.04 -10.93 10.41
N GLY A 425 -13.07 -10.25 9.92
CA GLY A 425 -14.43 -10.76 9.91
C GLY A 425 -15.13 -10.61 11.25
N ILE A 426 -15.94 -11.61 11.63
CA ILE A 426 -16.74 -11.62 12.88
C ILE A 426 -16.02 -12.46 13.95
N ALA A 427 -14.71 -12.62 13.82
CA ALA A 427 -13.89 -13.40 14.73
C ALA A 427 -13.92 -12.81 16.15
N GLY A 428 -14.15 -13.66 17.16
CA GLY A 428 -14.18 -13.26 18.58
C GLY A 428 -15.54 -12.77 19.08
N GLY A 429 -16.47 -12.40 18.19
CA GLY A 429 -17.82 -11.98 18.56
C GLY A 429 -17.86 -10.80 19.56
N PRO A 430 -18.98 -10.63 20.30
CA PRO A 430 -20.17 -11.45 20.25
C PRO A 430 -21.10 -11.09 19.08
N VAL A 431 -22.02 -12.01 18.75
CA VAL A 431 -23.21 -11.75 17.93
C VAL A 431 -24.42 -11.95 18.83
N GLN A 432 -25.23 -10.91 19.03
CA GLN A 432 -26.30 -10.92 20.02
C GLN A 432 -27.60 -10.34 19.45
N LEU A 433 -28.73 -10.83 19.96
CA LEU A 433 -30.03 -10.18 19.86
C LEU A 433 -30.38 -9.58 21.20
N ILE A 434 -30.67 -8.28 21.22
CA ILE A 434 -31.02 -7.52 22.42
C ILE A 434 -32.48 -7.09 22.30
N GLY A 435 -33.35 -7.66 23.13
CA GLY A 435 -34.77 -7.36 23.21
C GLY A 435 -35.09 -6.29 24.25
N LYS A 436 -36.38 -6.17 24.58
CA LYS A 436 -36.85 -5.26 25.64
C LYS A 436 -36.19 -5.59 26.98
N ASN A 437 -36.05 -4.57 27.83
CA ASN A 437 -35.42 -4.66 29.15
C ASN A 437 -33.99 -5.25 29.11
N ASN A 438 -33.28 -5.09 27.99
CA ASN A 438 -31.94 -5.64 27.74
C ASN A 438 -31.85 -7.17 27.86
N VAL A 439 -32.96 -7.89 27.69
CA VAL A 439 -32.94 -9.35 27.56
C VAL A 439 -32.13 -9.72 26.32
N THR A 440 -31.07 -10.52 26.51
CA THR A 440 -30.10 -10.80 25.45
C THR A 440 -30.05 -12.29 25.14
N ILE A 441 -30.08 -12.64 23.85
CA ILE A 441 -29.69 -13.96 23.36
C ILE A 441 -28.31 -13.82 22.70
N ASP A 442 -27.32 -14.54 23.22
CA ASP A 442 -26.02 -14.65 22.57
C ASP A 442 -26.05 -15.78 21.52
N LEU A 443 -25.76 -15.42 20.27
CA LEU A 443 -25.74 -16.33 19.13
C LEU A 443 -24.32 -16.81 18.78
N SER A 444 -23.29 -16.39 19.51
CA SER A 444 -21.89 -16.62 19.16
C SER A 444 -21.50 -18.10 19.15
N THR A 445 -22.18 -18.91 19.95
CA THR A 445 -21.99 -20.37 20.06
C THR A 445 -23.04 -21.18 19.31
N ASN A 446 -23.95 -20.53 18.57
CA ASN A 446 -24.90 -21.23 17.71
C ASN A 446 -24.18 -22.03 16.62
N ILE A 447 -24.94 -22.91 15.96
CA ILE A 447 -24.48 -23.54 14.73
C ILE A 447 -24.50 -22.50 13.60
N TRP A 448 -23.32 -22.01 13.25
CA TRP A 448 -23.07 -21.11 12.13
C TRP A 448 -22.77 -21.90 10.86
N SER A 449 -23.45 -21.57 9.75
CA SER A 449 -23.15 -22.02 8.41
C SER A 449 -22.34 -20.97 7.65
N TYR A 450 -21.36 -21.43 6.89
CA TYR A 450 -20.37 -20.57 6.24
C TYR A 450 -20.36 -20.73 4.73
N LYS A 451 -20.15 -19.63 4.01
CA LYS A 451 -19.90 -19.67 2.57
C LYS A 451 -18.86 -18.63 2.17
N VAL A 452 -17.77 -19.10 1.56
CA VAL A 452 -16.73 -18.25 0.95
C VAL A 452 -17.23 -17.73 -0.40
N GLY A 453 -17.07 -16.42 -0.60
CA GLY A 453 -17.33 -15.73 -1.86
C GLY A 453 -18.80 -15.55 -2.24
N LEU A 454 -18.97 -14.92 -3.39
CA LEU A 454 -20.24 -14.66 -4.06
C LEU A 454 -20.52 -15.75 -5.10
N ASN A 455 -21.81 -16.02 -5.35
CA ASN A 455 -22.21 -16.90 -6.46
C ASN A 455 -21.79 -16.32 -7.82
N GLY A 456 -21.75 -15.00 -7.96
CA GLY A 456 -21.22 -14.34 -9.16
C GLY A 456 -19.73 -14.62 -9.40
N GLU A 457 -18.90 -14.64 -8.36
CA GLU A 457 -17.47 -15.02 -8.45
C GLU A 457 -17.34 -16.48 -8.86
N LYS A 458 -18.09 -17.40 -8.23
CA LYS A 458 -18.10 -18.83 -8.57
C LYS A 458 -18.55 -19.09 -10.02
N ARG A 459 -19.46 -18.26 -10.54
CA ARG A 459 -19.94 -18.30 -11.93
C ARG A 459 -19.01 -17.57 -12.91
N GLN A 460 -18.00 -16.87 -12.40
CA GLN A 460 -17.07 -16.05 -13.15
C GLN A 460 -17.79 -15.03 -14.04
N LEU A 461 -18.74 -14.29 -13.46
CA LEU A 461 -19.52 -13.29 -14.22
C LEU A 461 -18.66 -12.15 -14.79
N TYR A 462 -17.45 -11.98 -14.29
CA TYR A 462 -16.43 -11.05 -14.79
C TYR A 462 -15.75 -11.51 -16.09
N ASN A 463 -15.86 -12.78 -16.48
CA ASN A 463 -15.25 -13.28 -17.72
C ASN A 463 -16.06 -12.86 -18.96
N SER A 464 -15.37 -12.60 -20.08
CA SER A 464 -15.99 -12.24 -21.37
C SER A 464 -16.92 -13.33 -21.91
N GLN A 465 -16.60 -14.60 -21.63
CA GLN A 465 -17.46 -15.77 -21.87
C GLN A 465 -17.88 -16.38 -20.52
N PRO A 466 -18.97 -15.89 -19.89
CA PRO A 466 -19.45 -16.47 -18.66
C PRO A 466 -19.90 -17.93 -18.91
N ARG A 467 -19.88 -18.76 -17.87
CA ARG A 467 -20.37 -20.14 -17.97
C ARG A 467 -21.80 -20.18 -18.55
N ILE A 468 -22.10 -21.20 -19.35
CA ILE A 468 -23.39 -21.41 -20.02
C ILE A 468 -24.57 -21.23 -19.04
N GLY A 469 -25.61 -20.51 -19.46
CA GLY A 469 -26.85 -20.32 -18.68
C GLY A 469 -26.90 -19.04 -17.82
N VAL A 470 -26.17 -17.99 -18.19
CA VAL A 470 -26.30 -16.64 -17.60
C VAL A 470 -27.13 -15.75 -18.53
N SER A 471 -28.34 -15.40 -18.08
CA SER A 471 -29.22 -14.45 -18.78
C SER A 471 -29.13 -13.08 -18.11
N TRP A 472 -28.42 -12.15 -18.75
CA TRP A 472 -28.33 -10.76 -18.33
C TRP A 472 -29.64 -10.02 -18.65
N ARG A 473 -30.02 -9.07 -17.79
CA ARG A 473 -31.19 -8.21 -18.02
C ARG A 473 -30.79 -7.02 -18.88
N THR A 474 -31.57 -6.78 -19.92
CA THR A 474 -31.33 -5.74 -20.95
C THR A 474 -32.33 -4.59 -20.90
N ASN A 475 -33.24 -4.58 -19.92
CA ASN A 475 -34.29 -3.56 -19.82
C ASN A 475 -33.70 -2.14 -19.69
N SER A 476 -34.39 -1.17 -20.29
CA SER A 476 -34.01 0.26 -20.33
C SER A 476 -33.92 0.97 -18.98
N SER A 477 -34.46 0.38 -17.90
CA SER A 477 -34.32 0.89 -16.53
C SER A 477 -33.25 0.10 -15.76
N TYR A 478 -32.12 0.74 -15.49
CA TYR A 478 -31.05 0.18 -14.65
C TYR A 478 -31.42 0.28 -13.16
N PRO A 479 -31.07 -0.71 -12.32
CA PRO A 479 -31.43 -0.70 -10.91
C PRO A 479 -30.57 0.27 -10.11
N ILE A 480 -31.09 1.46 -9.82
CA ILE A 480 -30.39 2.45 -8.98
C ILE A 480 -30.45 2.04 -7.51
N GLY A 481 -29.34 2.15 -6.79
CA GLY A 481 -29.27 1.88 -5.35
C GLY A 481 -29.48 0.42 -4.94
N ARG A 482 -29.49 -0.52 -5.90
CA ARG A 482 -29.68 -1.94 -5.61
C ARG A 482 -28.36 -2.59 -5.16
N PRO A 483 -28.24 -3.06 -3.90
CA PRO A 483 -27.03 -3.71 -3.43
C PRO A 483 -26.82 -5.07 -4.10
N MET A 484 -25.56 -5.50 -4.18
CA MET A 484 -25.16 -6.81 -4.71
C MET A 484 -25.68 -7.03 -6.13
N THR A 485 -25.27 -6.16 -7.05
CA THR A 485 -25.66 -6.19 -8.46
C THR A 485 -24.42 -6.26 -9.33
N TRP A 486 -24.42 -7.16 -10.31
CA TRP A 486 -23.40 -7.20 -11.34
C TRP A 486 -23.86 -6.36 -12.53
N TYR A 487 -22.95 -5.53 -13.04
CA TYR A 487 -23.15 -4.74 -14.24
C TYR A 487 -22.11 -5.15 -15.28
N LYS A 488 -22.50 -5.15 -16.55
CA LYS A 488 -21.61 -5.40 -17.68
C LYS A 488 -21.94 -4.40 -18.79
N ALA A 489 -20.92 -3.84 -19.42
CA ALA A 489 -21.04 -3.10 -20.66
C ALA A 489 -19.93 -3.57 -21.62
N GLU A 490 -20.15 -3.37 -22.91
CA GLU A 490 -19.15 -3.61 -23.95
C GLU A 490 -18.89 -2.28 -24.65
N PHE A 491 -17.62 -1.97 -24.88
CA PHE A 491 -17.20 -0.72 -25.51
C PHE A 491 -15.95 -0.95 -26.35
N LYS A 492 -15.73 -0.07 -27.32
CA LYS A 492 -14.49 -0.04 -28.10
C LYS A 492 -13.45 0.76 -27.32
N ALA A 493 -12.18 0.38 -27.43
CA ALA A 493 -11.10 1.18 -26.87
C ALA A 493 -11.17 2.62 -27.42
N PRO A 494 -11.07 3.65 -26.57
CA PRO A 494 -10.94 5.03 -27.01
C PRO A 494 -9.76 5.20 -27.97
N SER A 495 -9.86 6.15 -28.91
CA SER A 495 -8.76 6.47 -29.82
C SER A 495 -7.67 7.28 -29.12
N GLY A 496 -6.41 7.08 -29.52
CA GLY A 496 -5.28 7.85 -29.02
C GLY A 496 -4.28 7.01 -28.23
N ALA A 497 -3.29 7.68 -27.65
CA ALA A 497 -2.25 7.07 -26.82
C ALA A 497 -2.31 7.56 -25.35
N ASP A 498 -3.25 8.45 -25.04
CA ASP A 498 -3.41 8.99 -23.69
C ASP A 498 -3.90 7.90 -22.73
N PRO A 499 -3.50 7.96 -21.43
CA PRO A 499 -4.01 7.04 -20.44
C PRO A 499 -5.53 7.10 -20.31
N VAL A 500 -6.16 5.92 -20.23
CA VAL A 500 -7.61 5.77 -20.09
C VAL A 500 -7.96 5.37 -18.66
N VAL A 501 -8.99 6.01 -18.11
CA VAL A 501 -9.52 5.71 -16.78
C VAL A 501 -11.00 5.40 -16.85
N VAL A 502 -11.46 4.49 -16.01
CA VAL A 502 -12.89 4.26 -15.81
C VAL A 502 -13.37 5.20 -14.72
N ASP A 503 -14.23 6.14 -15.07
CA ASP A 503 -14.89 6.97 -14.07
C ASP A 503 -16.02 6.18 -13.41
N LEU A 504 -15.82 5.85 -12.13
CA LEU A 504 -16.77 5.13 -11.30
C LEU A 504 -17.52 6.07 -10.34
N GLN A 505 -17.55 7.38 -10.63
CA GLN A 505 -18.41 8.32 -9.90
C GLN A 505 -19.88 7.91 -10.05
N GLY A 506 -20.62 7.92 -8.93
CA GLY A 506 -22.02 7.46 -8.87
C GLY A 506 -22.17 5.97 -8.56
N MET A 507 -21.09 5.19 -8.56
CA MET A 507 -21.06 3.84 -7.98
C MET A 507 -20.81 3.91 -6.46
N GLY A 508 -20.86 2.74 -5.79
CA GLY A 508 -20.46 2.60 -4.39
C GLY A 508 -19.17 1.78 -4.26
N LYS A 509 -19.23 0.67 -3.50
CA LYS A 509 -18.13 -0.31 -3.38
C LYS A 509 -18.35 -1.50 -4.32
N GLY A 510 -17.31 -1.92 -5.03
CA GLY A 510 -17.32 -3.14 -5.83
C GLY A 510 -15.93 -3.52 -6.33
N GLN A 511 -15.93 -4.47 -7.26
CA GLN A 511 -14.80 -4.92 -8.04
C GLN A 511 -15.12 -4.63 -9.52
N ALA A 512 -14.12 -4.37 -10.35
CA ALA A 512 -14.32 -3.85 -11.70
C ALA A 512 -13.33 -4.46 -12.68
N TRP A 513 -13.80 -5.23 -13.65
CA TRP A 513 -12.94 -5.93 -14.61
C TRP A 513 -13.04 -5.31 -16.01
N VAL A 514 -11.89 -5.16 -16.67
CA VAL A 514 -11.79 -4.75 -18.08
C VAL A 514 -11.13 -5.86 -18.86
N VAL A 515 -11.92 -6.62 -19.63
CA VAL A 515 -11.40 -7.76 -20.40
C VAL A 515 -11.16 -7.34 -21.85
N ILE A 516 -9.91 -7.31 -22.29
CA ILE A 516 -9.55 -7.04 -23.68
C ILE A 516 -9.72 -8.34 -24.49
N THR A 517 -10.58 -8.30 -25.51
CA THR A 517 -10.94 -9.47 -26.33
C THR A 517 -10.00 -9.69 -27.53
N GLN A 518 -9.05 -8.78 -27.77
CA GLN A 518 -7.89 -8.96 -28.66
C GLN A 518 -6.60 -8.83 -27.85
N LEU A 519 -5.94 -9.97 -27.61
CA LEU A 519 -4.62 -10.15 -26.96
C LEU A 519 -4.49 -9.61 -25.52
N ALA A 520 -4.29 -10.56 -24.58
CA ALA A 520 -3.92 -10.40 -23.17
C ALA A 520 -5.01 -9.86 -22.20
N LYS A 521 -5.28 -10.66 -21.16
CA LYS A 521 -6.18 -10.33 -20.04
C LYS A 521 -5.46 -9.38 -19.07
N ALA A 522 -6.05 -8.23 -18.77
CA ALA A 522 -5.71 -7.42 -17.59
C ALA A 522 -6.94 -7.40 -16.65
N SER A 523 -6.77 -7.52 -15.34
CA SER A 523 -7.87 -7.45 -14.36
C SER A 523 -7.76 -6.17 -13.51
N TYR A 524 -8.76 -5.32 -13.70
CA TYR A 524 -9.13 -4.14 -12.91
C TYR A 524 -9.58 -4.51 -11.48
N ASP A 525 -9.41 -3.67 -10.46
CA ASP A 525 -10.31 -3.60 -9.30
C ASP A 525 -10.22 -2.21 -8.64
N GLN A 526 -11.30 -1.43 -8.71
CA GLN A 526 -11.37 -0.09 -8.12
C GLN A 526 -12.53 0.00 -7.13
N TYR A 527 -12.23 0.25 -5.86
CA TYR A 527 -13.25 0.65 -4.88
C TYR A 527 -13.49 2.16 -4.99
N ASN A 528 -14.66 2.67 -4.58
CA ASN A 528 -14.92 4.11 -4.45
C ASN A 528 -15.73 4.37 -3.17
N LYS A 529 -15.67 5.63 -2.70
CA LYS A 529 -16.19 6.13 -1.40
C LYS A 529 -17.70 5.95 -1.22
#